data_AF-A0A2G9GA66-F1
#
_entry.id   AF-A0A2G9GA66-F1
#
_cell.length_a   1.000
_cell.length_b   1.000
_cell.length_c   1.000
_cell.angle_alpha   90.00
_cell.angle_beta   90.00
_cell.angle_gamma   90.00
#
_symmetry.space_group_name_H-M   'P 1'
#
loop_
_entity.id
_entity.type
_entity.pdbx_description
1 polymer ?
#
loop_
_entity_poly.entity_id
_entity_poly.type
_entity_poly.pdbx_seq_one_letter_code
_entity_poly.pdbx_strand_id
1 'polypeptide(L)'
;MANLTKFEFVPLDIFGKNYLSWVVDVEIYLDVIGLGNTIVEKNEASVQNRAKAIIFLHHHLDKSLKIEYLTESYDHLKLVVFPKARYDWLHLRL
;
A
#
# COMPACT_ATOMS: atom_id res chain seq x y z
N MET A 1 -2.93 -26.04 -12.72
CA MET A 1 -2.06 -25.05 -12.07
C MET A 1 -2.94 -23.90 -11.62
N ALA A 2 -3.07 -23.67 -10.32
CA ALA A 2 -3.95 -22.62 -9.79
C ALA A 2 -3.37 -21.24 -10.14
N ASN A 3 -4.22 -20.35 -10.67
CA ASN A 3 -3.86 -18.97 -10.99
C ASN A 3 -3.35 -18.24 -9.74
N LEU A 4 -2.03 -18.13 -9.59
CA LEU A 4 -1.36 -17.55 -8.41
C LEU A 4 -1.53 -16.03 -8.26
N THR A 5 -2.28 -15.37 -9.13
CA THR A 5 -2.38 -13.90 -9.14
C THR A 5 -3.78 -13.45 -9.51
N LYS A 6 -4.79 -13.96 -8.79
CA LYS A 6 -6.08 -13.28 -8.80
C LYS A 6 -6.01 -12.19 -7.73
N PHE A 7 -5.83 -10.96 -8.16
CA PHE A 7 -6.06 -9.81 -7.30
C PHE A 7 -7.55 -9.68 -7.02
N GLU A 8 -7.89 -9.29 -5.80
CA GLU A 8 -9.27 -9.08 -5.39
C GLU A 8 -9.88 -7.82 -6.01
N PHE A 9 -9.03 -6.87 -6.40
CA PHE A 9 -9.36 -5.66 -7.16
C PHE A 9 -8.15 -5.19 -7.99
N VAL A 10 -8.30 -4.10 -8.73
CA VAL A 10 -7.24 -3.58 -9.61
C VAL A 10 -6.05 -3.09 -8.78
N PRO A 11 -4.83 -3.63 -8.98
CA PRO A 11 -3.62 -3.16 -8.28
C PRO A 11 -3.33 -1.68 -8.51
N LEU A 12 -2.56 -1.05 -7.62
CA LEU A 12 -2.12 0.32 -7.80
C LEU A 12 -1.26 0.44 -9.06
N ASP A 13 -1.71 1.25 -10.01
CA ASP A 13 -1.00 1.55 -11.25
C ASP A 13 0.36 2.21 -10.95
N ILE A 14 1.34 1.96 -11.81
CA ILE A 14 2.71 2.50 -11.65
C ILE A 14 2.76 4.03 -11.63
N PHE A 15 1.79 4.70 -12.27
CA PHE A 15 1.66 6.16 -12.26
C PHE A 15 0.67 6.66 -11.20
N GLY A 16 0.11 5.76 -10.37
CA GLY A 16 -0.84 6.08 -9.31
C GLY A 16 -2.17 6.64 -9.80
N LYS A 17 -2.53 6.44 -11.08
CA LYS A 17 -3.73 7.04 -11.69
C LYS A 17 -5.03 6.55 -11.03
N ASN A 18 -5.03 5.33 -10.52
CA ASN A 18 -6.15 4.71 -9.83
C ASN A 18 -6.03 4.78 -8.31
N TYR A 19 -5.21 5.68 -7.76
CA TYR A 19 -4.95 5.75 -6.31
C TYR A 19 -6.23 5.85 -5.47
N LEU A 20 -7.16 6.74 -5.84
CA LEU A 20 -8.40 6.94 -5.05
C LEU A 20 -9.28 5.68 -5.06
N SER A 21 -9.49 5.06 -6.22
CA SER A 21 -10.25 3.80 -6.29
C SER A 21 -9.53 2.66 -5.56
N TRP A 22 -8.21 2.59 -5.66
CA TRP A 22 -7.40 1.58 -4.98
C TRP A 22 -7.47 1.71 -3.46
N VAL A 23 -7.43 2.93 -2.91
CA VAL A 23 -7.58 3.17 -1.46
C VAL A 23 -8.94 2.66 -0.98
N VAL A 24 -10.01 2.99 -1.70
CA VAL A 24 -11.37 2.53 -1.34
C VAL A 24 -11.47 1.01 -1.36
N ASP A 25 -10.93 0.37 -2.40
CA ASP A 25 -10.94 -1.09 -2.52
C ASP A 25 -10.13 -1.76 -1.39
N VAL A 26 -8.98 -1.18 -1.03
CA VAL A 26 -8.16 -1.62 0.11
C VAL A 26 -8.93 -1.51 1.42
N GLU A 27 -9.55 -0.36 1.70
CA GLU A 27 -10.31 -0.12 2.94
C GLU A 27 -11.44 -1.14 3.11
N ILE A 28 -12.27 -1.29 2.07
CA ILE A 28 -13.38 -2.24 2.07
C ILE A 28 -12.87 -3.67 2.26
N TYR A 29 -11.81 -4.07 1.57
CA TYR A 29 -11.32 -5.43 1.66
C TYR A 29 -10.70 -5.73 3.03
N LEU A 30 -9.94 -4.79 3.60
CA LEU A 30 -9.40 -4.92 4.95
C LEU A 30 -10.52 -5.07 5.98
N ASP A 31 -11.61 -4.32 5.86
CA ASP A 31 -12.79 -4.49 6.72
C ASP A 31 -13.40 -5.89 6.59
N VAL A 32 -13.58 -6.40 5.36
CA VAL A 32 -14.12 -7.74 5.09
C VAL A 32 -13.29 -8.85 5.75
N ILE A 33 -11.96 -8.71 5.77
CA ILE A 33 -11.06 -9.70 6.39
C ILE A 33 -10.75 -9.41 7.86
N GLY A 34 -11.44 -8.44 8.49
CA GLY A 34 -11.27 -8.09 9.90
C GLY A 34 -9.96 -7.38 10.23
N LEU A 35 -9.31 -6.77 9.23
CA LEU A 35 -8.06 -6.02 9.35
C LEU A 35 -8.23 -4.50 9.14
N GLY A 36 -9.45 -3.98 8.98
CA GLY A 36 -9.69 -2.54 8.76
C GLY A 36 -9.08 -1.64 9.83
N ASN A 37 -9.13 -2.05 11.10
CA ASN A 37 -8.50 -1.29 12.20
C ASN A 37 -6.97 -1.18 12.09
N THR A 38 -6.30 -1.97 11.25
CA THR A 38 -4.83 -1.95 11.13
C THR A 38 -4.29 -0.72 10.39
N ILE A 39 -5.13 -0.05 9.58
CA ILE A 39 -4.75 1.16 8.83
C ILE A 39 -5.09 2.46 9.57
N VAL A 40 -5.78 2.37 10.71
CA VAL A 40 -6.08 3.51 11.58
C VAL A 40 -4.81 3.94 12.33
N GLU A 41 -4.57 5.24 12.42
CA GLU A 41 -3.43 5.78 13.18
C GLU A 41 -3.53 5.39 14.66
N LYS A 42 -2.39 5.03 15.28
CA LYS A 42 -2.32 4.61 16.69
C LYS A 42 -3.18 3.38 17.04
N ASN A 43 -3.46 2.51 16.06
CA ASN A 43 -4.15 1.25 16.33
C ASN A 43 -3.39 0.36 17.31
N GLU A 44 -4.12 -0.50 18.01
CA GLU A 44 -3.57 -1.52 18.92
C GLU A 44 -3.51 -2.91 18.25
N ALA A 45 -3.48 -2.95 16.91
CA ALA A 45 -3.46 -4.23 16.21
C ALA A 45 -2.19 -5.03 16.53
N SER A 46 -2.34 -6.35 16.65
CA SER A 46 -1.21 -7.24 16.88
C SER A 46 -0.19 -7.14 15.75
N VAL A 47 1.08 -7.42 16.07
CA VAL A 47 2.17 -7.47 15.08
C VAL A 47 1.82 -8.41 13.91
N GLN A 48 1.15 -9.52 14.21
CA GLN A 48 0.70 -10.50 13.21
C GLN A 48 -0.34 -9.90 12.26
N ASN A 49 -1.35 -9.18 12.78
CA ASN A 49 -2.38 -8.56 11.96
C ASN A 49 -1.81 -7.42 11.10
N ARG A 50 -0.88 -6.63 11.65
CA ARG A 50 -0.14 -5.63 10.89
C ARG A 50 0.69 -6.26 9.76
N ALA A 51 1.38 -7.35 10.04
CA ALA A 51 2.15 -8.08 9.02
C ALA A 51 1.24 -8.62 7.90
N LYS A 52 0.07 -9.18 8.23
CA LYS A 52 -0.91 -9.64 7.24
C LYS A 52 -1.41 -8.49 6.35
N ALA A 53 -1.73 -7.34 6.93
CA ALA A 53 -2.15 -6.15 6.18
C ALA A 53 -1.03 -5.63 5.25
N ILE A 54 0.22 -5.58 5.72
CA ILE A 54 1.37 -5.16 4.90
C ILE A 54 1.58 -6.12 3.72
N ILE A 55 1.54 -7.43 3.95
CA ILE A 55 1.68 -8.44 2.88
C ILE A 55 0.55 -8.27 1.85
N PHE A 56 -0.67 -8.02 2.31
CA PHE A 56 -1.83 -7.78 1.45
C PHE A 56 -1.66 -6.53 0.59
N LEU A 57 -1.29 -5.39 1.19
CA LEU A 57 -1.03 -4.14 0.48
C LEU A 57 0.09 -4.31 -0.54
N HIS A 58 1.18 -4.96 -0.14
CA HIS A 58 2.31 -5.24 -1.03
C HIS A 58 1.86 -6.11 -2.21
N HIS A 59 1.02 -7.13 -1.98
CA HIS A 59 0.47 -7.94 -3.07
C HIS A 59 -0.29 -7.09 -4.09
N HIS A 60 -1.02 -6.07 -3.64
CA HIS A 60 -1.82 -5.18 -4.48
C HIS A 60 -1.07 -3.97 -5.07
N LEU A 61 0.26 -3.97 -5.00
CA LEU A 61 1.10 -3.07 -5.79
C LEU A 61 1.44 -3.70 -7.16
N ASP A 62 1.54 -2.87 -8.19
CA ASP A 62 2.06 -3.31 -9.49
C ASP A 62 3.43 -3.99 -9.36
N LYS A 63 3.72 -4.97 -10.22
CA LYS A 63 5.00 -5.69 -10.20
C LYS A 63 6.20 -4.77 -10.38
N SER A 64 6.07 -3.69 -11.14
CA SER A 64 7.13 -2.70 -11.36
C SER A 64 7.41 -1.91 -10.08
N LEU A 65 6.36 -1.56 -9.31
CA LEU A 65 6.49 -0.96 -7.98
C LEU A 65 7.15 -1.92 -6.97
N LYS A 66 6.92 -3.24 -7.10
CA LYS A 66 7.59 -4.27 -6.28
C LYS A 66 9.07 -4.44 -6.65
N ILE A 67 9.43 -4.22 -7.90
CA ILE A 67 10.83 -4.25 -8.36
C ILE A 67 11.55 -3.00 -7.85
N GLU A 68 10.95 -1.81 -7.98
CA GLU A 68 11.46 -0.58 -7.34
C GLU A 68 11.61 -0.74 -5.83
N TYR A 69 10.66 -1.40 -5.14
CA TYR A 69 10.75 -1.72 -3.72
C TYR A 69 12.00 -2.55 -3.35
N LEU A 70 12.50 -3.39 -4.25
CA LEU A 70 13.69 -4.22 -4.02
C LEU A 70 14.99 -3.52 -4.45
N THR A 71 14.95 -2.62 -5.43
CA THR A 71 16.15 -1.96 -5.97
C THR A 71 16.41 -0.56 -5.41
N GLU A 72 15.38 0.19 -5.03
CA GLU A 72 15.49 1.61 -4.67
C GLU A 72 14.67 1.98 -3.42
N SER A 73 15.28 1.78 -2.26
CA SER A 73 15.07 2.56 -1.03
C SER A 73 13.69 2.56 -0.36
N TYR A 74 13.73 2.07 0.89
CA TYR A 74 12.80 2.32 1.99
C TYR A 74 12.30 3.80 2.11
N ASP A 75 13.02 4.77 1.54
CA ASP A 75 12.66 6.20 1.55
C ASP A 75 11.48 6.55 0.63
N HIS A 76 11.27 5.81 -0.47
CA HIS A 76 10.11 6.07 -1.35
C HIS A 76 8.78 5.72 -0.67
N LEU A 77 8.80 4.71 0.21
CA LEU A 77 7.64 4.32 1.00
C LEU A 77 7.21 5.42 1.99
N LYS A 78 8.15 6.20 2.55
CA LYS A 78 7.79 7.36 3.39
C LYS A 78 6.99 8.39 2.58
N LEU A 79 7.33 8.60 1.31
CA LEU A 79 6.68 9.59 0.44
C LEU A 79 5.25 9.19 0.03
N VAL A 80 5.00 7.90 -0.18
CA VAL A 80 3.67 7.41 -0.62
C VAL A 80 2.72 7.23 0.56
N VAL A 81 3.22 6.82 1.73
CA VAL A 81 2.40 6.53 2.92
C VAL A 81 2.18 7.77 3.81
N PHE A 82 3.09 8.74 3.84
CA PHE A 82 2.90 9.99 4.60
C PHE A 82 2.64 11.18 3.67
N PRO A 83 1.41 11.76 3.70
CA PRO A 83 1.08 12.97 2.93
C PRO A 83 2.06 14.12 3.17
N LYS A 84 2.60 14.22 4.39
CA LYS A 84 3.60 15.23 4.77
C LYS A 84 4.97 15.00 4.14
N ALA A 85 5.43 13.76 4.06
CA ALA A 85 6.71 13.45 3.42
C ALA A 85 6.65 13.72 1.91
N ARG A 86 5.50 13.48 1.25
CA ARG A 86 5.26 13.88 -0.14
C ARG A 86 5.36 15.40 -0.34
N TYR A 87 4.75 16.17 0.57
CA TYR A 87 4.79 17.63 0.55
C TYR A 87 6.22 18.15 0.75
N ASP A 88 6.91 17.70 1.79
CA ASP A 88 8.28 18.12 2.10
C ASP A 88 9.26 17.81 0.96
N TRP A 89 9.08 16.67 0.28
CA TRP A 89 9.92 16.27 -0.87
C TRP A 89 9.69 17.10 -2.14
N LEU A 90 8.44 17.47 -2.44
CA LEU A 90 8.13 18.37 -3.57
C LEU A 90 8.69 19.78 -3.36
N HIS A 91 8.86 20.19 -2.10
CA HIS A 91 9.31 21.54 -1.73
C HIS A 91 10.80 21.65 -1.35
N LEU A 92 11.53 20.53 -1.21
CA LEU A 92 12.98 20.51 -1.04
C LEU A 92 13.77 20.57 -2.37
N ARG A 93 13.09 20.54 -3.52
CA ARG A 93 13.70 20.67 -4.87
C ARG A 93 13.49 22.06 -5.49
N LEU A 94 13.47 23.12 -4.67
CA LEU A 94 13.65 24.50 -5.12
C LEU A 94 15.04 25.00 -4.77
#